data_AF-B5JIW3-F1
#
_entry.id   AF-B5JIW3-F1
#
_cell.length_a   1.000
_cell.length_b   1.000
_cell.length_c   1.000
_cell.angle_alpha   90.00
_cell.angle_beta   90.00
_cell.angle_gamma   90.00
#
_symmetry.space_group_name_H-M   'P 1'
#
loop_
_entity.id
_entity.type
_entity.pdbx_description
1 polymer ?
#
loop_
_entity_poly.entity_id
_entity_poly.type
_entity_poly.pdbx_seq_one_letter_code
_entity_poly.pdbx_strand_id
1 'polypeptide(L)'
;MTADSNICGKRGVIYVVTGGRSYLGELLSSVNSLRKHEPDLPILVFTDFAIPRRYELECEPLELADNAHKHKVASLRRSPFEETLFLDTDTTIRGSLKPLFDELKDRDFCAANAHLADYEVRPPVLISMVMEGEYNTGVLLFRKSEATCRFLERWETAVRAHDAADMWAGHFGDQYFFNNLLQNENVFEECGLRWGIVSNLRWNCRSIAKKAVVSEGRWSDVHILHQRTKGMKFRKLLFAITDSSTLRVLFGKAFRQAKKAVSVNDRTKAEPS
;
A
#
# COMPACT_ATOMS: atom_id res chain seq x y z
N MET A 1 -23.95 12.58 -8.36
CA MET A 1 -24.07 11.65 -9.50
C MET A 1 -22.72 11.00 -9.67
N THR A 2 -22.54 9.82 -9.10
CA THR A 2 -21.33 9.00 -9.27
C THR A 2 -21.35 8.47 -10.70
N ALA A 3 -20.34 8.81 -11.49
CA ALA A 3 -20.07 8.08 -12.71
C ALA A 3 -19.56 6.70 -12.27
N ASP A 4 -20.36 5.66 -12.48
CA ASP A 4 -19.86 4.29 -12.37
C ASP A 4 -18.66 4.15 -13.31
N SER A 5 -17.52 3.70 -12.80
CA SER A 5 -16.33 3.53 -13.63
C SER A 5 -16.61 2.43 -14.66
N ASN A 6 -16.56 2.77 -15.96
CA ASN A 6 -16.79 1.81 -17.05
C ASN A 6 -15.58 0.90 -17.31
N ILE A 7 -14.55 0.94 -16.47
CA ILE A 7 -13.35 0.12 -16.63
C ILE A 7 -13.63 -1.31 -16.16
N CYS A 8 -13.59 -2.26 -17.08
CA CYS A 8 -13.66 -3.68 -16.80
C CYS A 8 -12.57 -4.42 -17.59
N GLY A 9 -12.23 -5.62 -17.14
CA GLY A 9 -11.23 -6.43 -17.83
C GLY A 9 -10.86 -7.66 -17.03
N LYS A 10 -10.30 -8.66 -17.71
CA LYS A 10 -9.83 -9.88 -17.05
C LYS A 10 -8.72 -9.57 -16.04
N ARG A 11 -7.71 -8.79 -16.43
CA ARG A 11 -6.59 -8.38 -15.57
C ARG A 11 -6.58 -6.87 -15.42
N GLY A 12 -6.27 -6.37 -14.24
CA GLY A 12 -6.07 -4.94 -14.03
C GLY A 12 -5.33 -4.61 -12.73
N VAL A 13 -4.92 -3.35 -12.63
CA VAL A 13 -4.21 -2.81 -11.47
C VAL A 13 -5.11 -1.83 -10.75
N ILE A 14 -5.10 -1.92 -9.42
CA ILE A 14 -5.73 -0.90 -8.58
C ILE A 14 -4.70 -0.20 -7.69
N TYR A 15 -4.89 1.10 -7.51
CA TYR A 15 -4.16 1.92 -6.55
C TYR A 15 -5.14 2.55 -5.56
N VAL A 16 -4.70 2.74 -4.32
CA VAL A 16 -5.43 3.53 -3.31
C VAL A 16 -4.55 4.72 -2.92
N VAL A 17 -5.03 5.93 -3.19
CA VAL A 17 -4.25 7.15 -3.01
C VAL A 17 -5.07 8.18 -2.26
N THR A 18 -4.75 8.36 -0.99
CA THR A 18 -5.47 9.28 -0.11
C THR A 18 -4.54 10.30 0.53
N GLY A 19 -5.09 11.41 1.04
CA GLY A 19 -4.31 12.42 1.75
C GLY A 19 -3.81 13.56 0.85
N GLY A 20 -4.53 13.82 -0.23
CA GLY A 20 -4.37 15.02 -1.07
C GLY A 20 -3.33 14.91 -2.18
N ARG A 21 -3.23 16.00 -2.98
CA ARG A 21 -2.48 16.02 -4.25
C ARG A 21 -0.99 15.79 -4.08
N SER A 22 -0.43 15.91 -2.87
CA SER A 22 0.97 15.57 -2.60
C SER A 22 1.32 14.13 -3.01
N TYR A 23 0.38 13.19 -2.90
CA TYR A 23 0.61 11.80 -3.29
C TYR A 23 0.45 11.53 -4.80
N LEU A 24 -0.11 12.49 -5.56
CA LEU A 24 -0.27 12.37 -7.02
C LEU A 24 1.08 12.18 -7.72
N GLY A 25 2.12 12.92 -7.31
CA GLY A 25 3.44 12.77 -7.93
C GLY A 25 4.06 11.39 -7.72
N GLU A 26 3.75 10.75 -6.59
CA GLU A 26 4.18 9.41 -6.25
C GLU A 26 3.38 8.37 -7.05
N LEU A 27 2.05 8.45 -7.09
CA LEU A 27 1.19 7.65 -7.96
C LEU A 27 1.67 7.68 -9.42
N LEU A 28 1.87 8.88 -9.99
CA LEU A 28 2.30 9.04 -11.38
C LEU A 28 3.68 8.43 -11.62
N SER A 29 4.54 8.36 -10.59
CA SER A 29 5.85 7.71 -10.73
C SER A 29 5.70 6.20 -10.85
N SER A 30 4.84 5.60 -10.02
CA SER A 30 4.52 4.16 -10.11
C SER A 30 3.83 3.83 -11.43
N VAL A 31 2.75 4.55 -11.79
CA VAL A 31 2.01 4.37 -13.06
C VAL A 31 2.93 4.47 -14.27
N ASN A 32 3.81 5.47 -14.34
CA ASN A 32 4.72 5.62 -15.46
C ASN A 32 5.74 4.47 -15.56
N SER A 33 6.15 3.88 -14.42
CA SER A 33 6.99 2.70 -14.44
C SER A 33 6.21 1.45 -14.86
N LEU A 34 4.95 1.32 -14.45
CA LEU A 34 4.05 0.24 -14.87
C LEU A 34 3.81 0.28 -16.38
N ARG A 35 3.45 1.43 -16.95
CA ARG A 35 3.17 1.59 -18.38
C ARG A 35 4.35 1.26 -19.30
N LYS A 36 5.59 1.31 -18.80
CA LYS A 36 6.78 0.88 -19.56
C LYS A 36 6.84 -0.62 -19.81
N HIS A 37 6.23 -1.40 -18.92
CA HIS A 37 6.27 -2.87 -18.97
C HIS A 37 4.91 -3.48 -19.28
N GLU A 38 3.84 -2.78 -18.95
CA GLU A 38 2.45 -3.21 -19.10
C GLU A 38 1.61 -2.06 -19.72
N PRO A 39 1.83 -1.70 -21.00
CA PRO A 39 1.24 -0.51 -21.62
C PRO A 39 -0.29 -0.56 -21.68
N ASP A 40 -0.87 -1.74 -21.87
CA ASP A 40 -2.31 -1.93 -22.09
C ASP A 40 -3.07 -2.35 -20.82
N LEU A 41 -2.37 -2.59 -19.71
CA LEU A 41 -3.02 -3.08 -18.48
C LEU A 41 -3.94 -1.98 -17.92
N PRO A 42 -5.24 -2.26 -17.73
CA PRO A 42 -6.17 -1.29 -17.15
C PRO A 42 -5.74 -0.87 -15.74
N ILE A 43 -5.92 0.41 -15.41
CA ILE A 43 -5.57 0.98 -14.10
C ILE A 43 -6.79 1.71 -13.54
N LEU A 44 -7.21 1.37 -12.33
CA LEU A 44 -8.21 2.12 -11.57
C LEU A 44 -7.58 2.72 -10.31
N VAL A 45 -7.87 3.99 -10.04
CA VAL A 45 -7.34 4.71 -8.87
C VAL A 45 -8.46 5.09 -7.93
N PHE A 46 -8.45 4.55 -6.72
CA PHE A 46 -9.32 4.98 -5.63
C PHE A 46 -8.72 6.18 -4.92
N THR A 47 -9.42 7.32 -4.86
CA THR A 47 -8.85 8.56 -4.31
C THR A 47 -9.87 9.56 -3.77
N ASP A 48 -9.45 10.36 -2.78
CA ASP A 48 -10.24 11.43 -2.14
C ASP A 48 -10.09 12.81 -2.82
N PHE A 49 -9.31 12.89 -3.90
CA PHE A 49 -9.09 14.15 -4.61
C PHE A 49 -9.20 13.98 -6.13
N ALA A 50 -9.54 15.07 -6.82
CA ALA A 50 -9.61 15.06 -8.27
C ALA A 50 -8.21 14.93 -8.89
N ILE A 51 -8.02 13.88 -9.70
CA ILE A 51 -6.85 13.74 -10.57
C ILE A 51 -7.11 14.48 -11.89
N PRO A 52 -6.22 15.40 -12.31
CA PRO A 52 -6.39 16.12 -13.58
C PRO A 52 -6.52 15.18 -14.79
N ARG A 53 -7.53 15.41 -15.64
CA ARG A 53 -7.83 14.59 -16.84
C ARG A 53 -6.63 14.37 -17.77
N ARG A 54 -5.68 15.30 -17.82
CA ARG A 54 -4.44 15.19 -18.62
C ARG A 54 -3.56 13.98 -18.28
N TYR A 55 -3.80 13.32 -17.15
CA TYR A 55 -3.08 12.10 -16.77
C TYR A 55 -3.79 10.82 -17.24
N GLU A 56 -5.00 10.93 -17.81
CA GLU A 56 -5.71 9.81 -18.44
C GLU A 56 -5.85 8.59 -17.51
N LEU A 57 -6.15 8.85 -16.23
CA LEU A 57 -6.39 7.84 -15.21
C LEU A 57 -7.87 7.77 -14.88
N GLU A 58 -8.43 6.57 -14.97
CA GLU A 58 -9.75 6.27 -14.43
C GLU A 58 -9.68 6.30 -12.91
N CYS A 59 -10.64 7.00 -12.31
CA CYS A 59 -10.65 7.27 -10.88
C CYS A 59 -12.01 6.92 -10.27
N GLU A 60 -11.99 6.25 -9.14
CA GLU A 60 -13.16 6.00 -8.31
C GLU A 60 -13.07 6.84 -7.03
N PRO A 61 -14.04 7.72 -6.76
CA PRO A 61 -14.01 8.56 -5.56
C PRO A 61 -14.03 7.74 -4.26
N LEU A 62 -13.21 8.17 -3.31
CA LEU A 62 -13.24 7.74 -1.92
C LEU A 62 -13.73 8.89 -1.04
N GLU A 63 -14.79 8.63 -0.28
CA GLU A 63 -15.19 9.51 0.80
C GLU A 63 -14.40 9.13 2.06
N LEU A 64 -13.52 10.03 2.51
CA LEU A 64 -12.77 9.83 3.74
C LEU A 64 -13.67 10.22 4.93
N ALA A 65 -14.28 9.21 5.54
CA ALA A 65 -15.02 9.38 6.79
C ALA A 65 -14.15 9.16 8.04
N ASP A 66 -13.01 8.47 7.89
CA ASP A 66 -12.17 8.02 8.99
C ASP A 66 -10.66 7.95 8.62
N ASN A 67 -9.90 7.11 9.32
CA ASN A 67 -8.45 7.00 9.11
C ASN A 67 -8.13 6.37 7.76
N ALA A 68 -7.19 6.99 7.01
CA ALA A 68 -6.74 6.52 5.70
C ALA A 68 -6.38 5.02 5.63
N HIS A 69 -5.86 4.45 6.73
CA HIS A 69 -5.49 3.04 6.82
C HIS A 69 -6.68 2.08 6.75
N LYS A 70 -7.92 2.56 6.93
CA LYS A 70 -9.14 1.76 6.82
C LYS A 70 -9.65 1.58 5.39
N HIS A 71 -9.25 2.45 4.46
CA HIS A 71 -9.82 2.48 3.12
C HIS A 71 -9.18 1.50 2.13
N LYS A 72 -7.97 0.99 2.41
CA LYS A 72 -7.30 0.07 1.47
C LYS A 72 -8.15 -1.17 1.21
N VAL A 73 -8.52 -1.89 2.27
CA VAL A 73 -9.25 -3.16 2.14
C VAL A 73 -10.64 -2.95 1.53
N ALA A 74 -11.34 -1.88 1.92
CA ALA A 74 -12.61 -1.48 1.31
C ALA A 74 -12.49 -1.24 -0.20
N SER A 75 -11.37 -0.66 -0.66
CA SER A 75 -11.10 -0.43 -2.07
C SER A 75 -10.74 -1.72 -2.81
N LEU A 76 -10.05 -2.67 -2.18
CA LEU A 76 -9.75 -3.98 -2.78
C LEU A 76 -11.03 -4.71 -3.18
N ARG A 77 -12.07 -4.67 -2.32
CA ARG A 77 -13.38 -5.28 -2.58
C ARG A 77 -14.13 -4.67 -3.77
N ARG A 78 -13.85 -3.41 -4.07
CA ARG A 78 -14.47 -2.65 -5.18
C ARG A 78 -13.76 -2.86 -6.51
N SER A 79 -12.73 -3.71 -6.57
CA SER A 79 -12.03 -3.97 -7.84
C SER A 79 -13.01 -4.45 -8.92
N PRO A 80 -12.97 -3.85 -10.13
CA PRO A 80 -13.81 -4.27 -11.25
C PRO A 80 -13.19 -5.43 -12.05
N PHE A 81 -11.97 -5.86 -11.72
CA PHE A 81 -11.23 -6.85 -12.48
C PHE A 81 -11.47 -8.28 -11.97
N GLU A 82 -11.43 -9.26 -12.87
CA GLU A 82 -11.46 -10.69 -12.49
C GLU A 82 -10.17 -11.10 -11.78
N GLU A 83 -9.02 -10.57 -12.22
CA GLU A 83 -7.68 -10.76 -11.66
C GLU A 83 -7.10 -9.37 -11.38
N THR A 84 -6.88 -9.07 -10.11
CA THR A 84 -6.47 -7.76 -9.61
C THR A 84 -5.07 -7.82 -9.04
N LEU A 85 -4.22 -6.89 -9.47
CA LEU A 85 -2.97 -6.55 -8.79
C LEU A 85 -3.15 -5.22 -8.07
N PHE A 86 -3.15 -5.24 -6.74
CA PHE A 86 -3.03 -4.03 -5.94
C PHE A 86 -1.56 -3.64 -5.79
N LEU A 87 -1.29 -2.33 -5.93
CA LEU A 87 0.02 -1.74 -5.71
C LEU A 87 -0.08 -0.53 -4.78
N ASP A 88 0.79 -0.48 -3.76
CA ASP A 88 1.07 0.76 -3.05
C ASP A 88 1.70 1.77 -4.03
N THR A 89 1.46 3.07 -3.78
CA THR A 89 1.92 4.13 -4.69
C THR A 89 3.43 4.32 -4.70
N ASP A 90 4.14 3.85 -3.67
CA ASP A 90 5.60 3.87 -3.58
C ASP A 90 6.27 2.63 -4.20
N THR A 91 5.68 2.10 -5.26
CA THR A 91 6.22 1.03 -6.08
C THR A 91 6.90 1.56 -7.35
N THR A 92 7.90 0.84 -7.85
CA THR A 92 8.52 1.05 -9.17
C THR A 92 8.62 -0.28 -9.88
N ILE A 93 7.97 -0.37 -11.03
CA ILE A 93 7.94 -1.58 -11.87
C ILE A 93 9.18 -1.56 -12.77
N ARG A 94 9.85 -2.71 -12.85
CA ARG A 94 11.15 -2.91 -13.49
C ARG A 94 11.18 -4.06 -14.49
N GLY A 95 10.09 -4.81 -14.62
CA GLY A 95 9.96 -5.95 -15.52
C GLY A 95 8.49 -6.33 -15.72
N SER A 96 8.22 -7.26 -16.65
CA SER A 96 6.85 -7.70 -16.93
C SER A 96 6.20 -8.38 -15.71
N LEU A 97 4.92 -8.13 -15.52
CA LEU A 97 4.08 -8.66 -14.45
C LEU A 97 3.28 -9.89 -14.89
N LYS A 98 3.39 -10.32 -16.16
CA LYS A 98 2.72 -11.52 -16.65
C LYS A 98 3.00 -12.76 -15.78
N PRO A 99 4.25 -13.08 -15.36
CA PRO A 99 4.51 -14.24 -14.52
C PRO A 99 3.85 -14.13 -13.15
N LEU A 100 3.69 -12.91 -12.62
CA LEU A 100 2.98 -12.69 -11.36
C LEU A 100 1.50 -13.04 -11.50
N PHE A 101 0.81 -12.54 -12.53
CA PHE A 101 -0.59 -12.90 -12.78
C PHE A 101 -0.81 -14.40 -13.04
N ASP A 102 0.18 -15.10 -13.59
CA ASP A 102 0.08 -16.54 -13.84
C ASP A 102 -0.03 -17.37 -12.54
N GLU A 103 0.31 -16.81 -11.37
CA GLU A 103 0.07 -17.42 -10.05
C GLU A 103 -1.43 -17.61 -9.76
N LEU A 104 -2.33 -16.79 -10.34
CA LEU A 104 -3.78 -16.90 -10.12
C LEU A 104 -4.46 -18.01 -10.91
N LYS A 105 -3.72 -18.77 -11.73
CA LYS A 105 -4.29 -19.94 -12.44
C LYS A 105 -4.82 -20.98 -11.45
N ASP A 106 -4.06 -21.25 -10.39
CA ASP A 106 -4.38 -22.27 -9.39
C ASP A 106 -4.64 -21.69 -7.99
N ARG A 107 -4.53 -20.36 -7.84
CA ARG A 107 -4.68 -19.64 -6.57
C ARG A 107 -5.74 -18.55 -6.66
N ASP A 108 -6.39 -18.27 -5.54
CA ASP A 108 -7.31 -17.17 -5.33
C ASP A 108 -6.61 -15.87 -4.92
N PHE A 109 -5.52 -15.99 -4.14
CA PHE A 109 -4.85 -14.85 -3.51
C PHE A 109 -3.35 -15.10 -3.37
N CYS A 110 -2.53 -14.07 -3.50
CA CYS A 110 -1.10 -14.10 -3.33
C CYS A 110 -0.59 -12.85 -2.61
N ALA A 111 0.33 -13.05 -1.68
CA ALA A 111 1.04 -11.99 -0.99
C ALA A 111 2.54 -12.26 -0.98
N ALA A 112 3.34 -11.20 -0.85
CA ALA A 112 4.78 -11.33 -0.71
C ALA A 112 5.19 -11.37 0.75
N ASN A 113 6.20 -12.17 1.11
CA ASN A 113 6.79 -12.13 2.45
C ASN A 113 7.20 -10.70 2.84
N ALA A 114 7.15 -10.42 4.13
CA ALA A 114 7.83 -9.27 4.71
C ALA A 114 9.34 -9.54 4.81
N HIS A 115 10.08 -8.52 5.25
CA HIS A 115 11.48 -8.61 5.65
C HIS A 115 11.58 -8.30 7.15
N LEU A 116 12.64 -8.79 7.80
CA LEU A 116 12.95 -8.42 9.18
C LEU A 116 14.03 -7.34 9.19
N ALA A 117 13.75 -6.25 9.89
CA ALA A 117 14.70 -5.17 10.09
C ALA A 117 14.60 -4.59 11.50
N ASP A 118 15.73 -4.17 12.04
CA ASP A 118 15.81 -3.37 13.24
C ASP A 118 15.54 -1.90 12.87
N TYR A 119 14.41 -1.37 13.34
CA TYR A 119 14.01 0.02 13.17
C TYR A 119 14.30 0.90 14.40
N GLU A 120 14.82 0.33 15.48
CA GLU A 120 15.25 1.07 16.67
C GLU A 120 16.58 1.78 16.42
N VAL A 121 17.43 1.21 15.56
CA VAL A 121 18.68 1.82 15.09
C VAL A 121 18.48 2.79 13.92
N ARG A 122 19.35 3.81 13.82
CA ARG A 122 19.36 4.79 12.73
C ARG A 122 20.73 4.87 12.05
N PRO A 123 20.84 4.52 10.74
CA PRO A 123 19.78 4.04 9.86
C PRO A 123 19.30 2.62 10.22
N PRO A 124 18.04 2.23 9.88
CA PRO A 124 17.56 0.87 10.10
C PRO A 124 18.44 -0.19 9.44
N VAL A 125 18.56 -1.36 10.09
CA VAL A 125 19.41 -2.46 9.65
C VAL A 125 18.57 -3.65 9.24
N LEU A 126 18.86 -4.22 8.07
CA LEU A 126 18.27 -5.48 7.62
C LEU A 126 18.80 -6.63 8.48
N ILE A 127 17.90 -7.40 9.10
CA ILE A 127 18.24 -8.63 9.82
C ILE A 127 18.03 -9.84 8.91
N SER A 128 16.89 -9.90 8.22
CA SER A 128 16.58 -10.96 7.26
C SER A 128 15.85 -10.40 6.05
N MET A 129 16.23 -10.88 4.87
CA MET A 129 15.55 -10.58 3.61
C MET A 129 14.12 -11.12 3.54
N VAL A 130 13.84 -12.22 4.25
CA VAL A 130 12.55 -12.90 4.28
C VAL A 130 12.18 -13.16 5.74
N MET A 131 10.96 -12.76 6.11
CA MET A 131 10.34 -13.09 7.37
C MET A 131 9.23 -14.10 7.10
N GLU A 132 9.41 -15.34 7.54
CA GLU A 132 8.40 -16.39 7.37
C GLU A 132 7.17 -16.11 8.25
N GLY A 133 5.98 -16.40 7.73
CA GLY A 133 4.72 -16.16 8.43
C GLY A 133 4.24 -14.71 8.46
N GLU A 134 5.00 -13.78 7.90
CA GLU A 134 4.69 -12.34 7.85
C GLU A 134 4.73 -11.85 6.42
N TYR A 135 3.76 -11.03 6.04
CA TYR A 135 3.56 -10.59 4.67
C TYR A 135 3.46 -9.07 4.57
N ASN A 136 3.90 -8.53 3.43
CA ASN A 136 3.73 -7.12 3.10
C ASN A 136 2.52 -6.92 2.19
N THR A 137 1.65 -5.98 2.55
CA THR A 137 0.40 -5.69 1.82
C THR A 137 0.54 -4.59 0.77
N GLY A 138 1.77 -4.21 0.41
CA GLY A 138 2.01 -3.22 -0.64
C GLY A 138 1.95 -3.78 -2.05
N VAL A 139 1.97 -5.10 -2.19
CA VAL A 139 1.73 -5.80 -3.46
C VAL A 139 0.87 -7.02 -3.14
N LEU A 140 -0.36 -7.02 -3.62
CA LEU A 140 -1.32 -8.11 -3.41
C LEU A 140 -1.92 -8.48 -4.75
N LEU A 141 -1.99 -9.78 -5.03
CA LEU A 141 -2.54 -10.31 -6.26
C LEU A 141 -3.70 -11.22 -5.91
N PHE A 142 -4.87 -11.01 -6.49
CA PHE A 142 -6.05 -11.82 -6.18
C PHE A 142 -7.01 -11.89 -7.35
N ARG A 143 -7.80 -12.97 -7.40
CA ARG A 143 -8.94 -13.06 -8.32
C ARG A 143 -10.25 -12.82 -7.58
N LYS A 144 -11.26 -12.37 -8.32
CA LYS A 144 -12.63 -12.20 -7.84
C LYS A 144 -13.29 -13.58 -7.74
N SER A 145 -13.28 -14.14 -6.53
CA SER A 145 -13.97 -15.38 -6.16
C SER A 145 -14.73 -15.20 -4.85
N GLU A 146 -15.67 -16.09 -4.55
CA GLU A 146 -16.39 -16.05 -3.28
C GLU A 146 -15.46 -16.16 -2.07
N ALA A 147 -14.42 -17.01 -2.17
CA ALA A 147 -13.41 -17.17 -1.12
C ALA A 147 -12.64 -15.86 -0.89
N THR A 148 -12.19 -15.20 -1.97
CA THR A 148 -11.55 -13.88 -1.87
C THR A 148 -12.50 -12.84 -1.27
N CYS A 149 -13.78 -12.85 -1.66
CA CYS A 149 -14.77 -11.90 -1.14
C CYS A 149 -14.97 -12.06 0.37
N ARG A 150 -15.15 -13.29 0.85
CA ARG A 150 -15.26 -13.60 2.30
C ARG A 150 -14.02 -13.15 3.06
N PHE A 151 -12.83 -13.43 2.53
CA PHE A 151 -11.57 -13.03 3.15
C PHE A 151 -11.47 -11.50 3.25
N LEU A 152 -11.67 -10.77 2.15
CA LEU A 152 -11.57 -9.31 2.13
C LEU A 152 -12.61 -8.66 3.05
N GLU A 153 -13.80 -9.24 3.18
CA GLU A 153 -14.83 -8.77 4.12
C GLU A 153 -14.42 -8.94 5.58
N ARG A 154 -13.85 -10.09 5.96
CA ARG A 154 -13.30 -10.30 7.31
C ARG A 154 -12.15 -9.35 7.60
N TRP A 155 -11.25 -9.17 6.64
CA TRP A 155 -10.13 -8.25 6.79
C TRP A 155 -10.60 -6.79 6.93
N GLU A 156 -11.56 -6.35 6.13
CA GLU A 156 -12.14 -5.01 6.27
C GLU A 156 -12.82 -4.86 7.63
N THR A 157 -13.58 -5.86 8.08
CA THR A 157 -14.26 -5.85 9.38
C THR A 157 -13.27 -5.68 10.53
N ALA A 158 -12.17 -6.44 10.53
CA ALA A 158 -11.14 -6.34 11.55
C ALA A 158 -10.47 -4.95 11.58
N VAL A 159 -10.09 -4.43 10.40
CA VAL A 159 -9.47 -3.10 10.28
C VAL A 159 -10.44 -1.99 10.71
N ARG A 160 -11.72 -2.10 10.36
CA ARG A 160 -12.73 -1.08 10.68
C ARG A 160 -13.10 -1.05 12.15
N ALA A 161 -13.14 -2.21 12.81
CA ALA A 161 -13.47 -2.34 14.23
C ALA A 161 -12.44 -1.64 15.13
N HIS A 162 -11.21 -1.46 14.66
CA HIS A 162 -10.15 -0.82 15.44
C HIS A 162 -10.34 0.70 15.55
N ASP A 163 -9.88 1.30 16.65
CA ASP A 163 -9.99 2.74 16.87
C ASP A 163 -9.07 3.50 15.88
N ALA A 164 -9.67 4.41 15.11
CA ALA A 164 -8.97 5.26 14.15
C ALA A 164 -7.90 6.15 14.80
N ALA A 165 -8.05 6.51 16.08
CA ALA A 165 -7.09 7.32 16.83
C ALA A 165 -5.79 6.58 17.14
N ASP A 166 -5.80 5.24 17.13
CA ASP A 166 -4.64 4.38 17.43
C ASP A 166 -4.04 3.75 16.16
N MET A 167 -4.29 4.34 14.98
CA MET A 167 -3.78 3.83 13.71
C MET A 167 -2.82 4.81 13.05
N TRP A 168 -1.61 4.35 12.71
CA TRP A 168 -0.66 5.11 11.89
C TRP A 168 0.25 4.20 11.07
N ALA A 169 1.08 4.77 10.20
CA ALA A 169 1.97 4.00 9.36
C ALA A 169 2.90 3.10 10.19
N GLY A 170 2.77 1.78 9.99
CA GLY A 170 3.53 0.76 10.74
C GLY A 170 2.89 0.34 12.06
N HIS A 171 1.69 0.83 12.41
CA HIS A 171 1.01 0.49 13.65
C HIS A 171 -0.49 0.36 13.45
N PHE A 172 -1.03 -0.83 13.75
CA PHE A 172 -2.44 -1.18 13.58
C PHE A 172 -3.03 -0.78 12.20
N GLY A 173 -2.22 -0.87 11.15
CA GLY A 173 -2.65 -0.65 9.77
C GLY A 173 -3.22 -1.91 9.13
N ASP A 174 -3.58 -1.82 7.85
CA ASP A 174 -4.02 -2.93 7.01
C ASP A 174 -3.11 -4.16 7.12
N GLN A 175 -1.79 -3.97 7.03
CA GLN A 175 -0.81 -5.06 7.11
C GLN A 175 -0.84 -5.79 8.45
N TYR A 176 -1.04 -5.06 9.56
CA TYR A 176 -1.12 -5.67 10.89
C TYR A 176 -2.29 -6.64 10.96
N PHE A 177 -3.49 -6.19 10.57
CA PHE A 177 -4.68 -7.04 10.60
C PHE A 177 -4.61 -8.19 9.59
N PHE A 178 -3.97 -7.98 8.44
CA PHE A 178 -3.70 -9.06 7.49
C PHE A 178 -2.90 -10.19 8.13
N ASN A 179 -1.75 -9.88 8.75
CA ASN A 179 -0.91 -10.89 9.39
C ASN A 179 -1.56 -11.47 10.65
N ASN A 180 -2.28 -10.66 11.44
CA ASN A 180 -2.97 -11.11 12.65
C ASN A 180 -4.06 -12.16 12.34
N LEU A 181 -4.90 -11.92 11.33
CA LEU A 181 -5.92 -12.87 10.88
C LEU A 181 -5.31 -14.19 10.39
N LEU A 182 -4.13 -14.13 9.78
CA LEU A 182 -3.43 -15.33 9.30
C LEU A 182 -2.83 -16.15 10.43
N GLN A 183 -2.17 -15.48 11.38
CA GLN A 183 -1.43 -16.15 12.42
C GLN A 183 -2.32 -16.66 13.56
N ASN A 184 -3.47 -16.01 13.80
CA ASN A 184 -4.30 -16.27 14.98
C ASN A 184 -5.68 -16.84 14.65
N GLU A 185 -6.16 -16.71 13.42
CA GLU A 185 -7.55 -17.08 13.07
C GLU A 185 -7.66 -18.04 11.89
N ASN A 186 -6.55 -18.59 11.36
CA ASN A 186 -6.55 -19.49 10.19
C ASN A 186 -7.46 -19.01 9.04
N VAL A 187 -7.57 -17.67 8.87
CA VAL A 187 -8.64 -17.01 8.09
C VAL A 187 -8.76 -17.54 6.66
N PHE A 188 -7.64 -17.94 6.05
CA PHE A 188 -7.61 -18.46 4.70
C PHE A 188 -8.27 -19.83 4.57
N GLU A 189 -8.05 -20.73 5.52
CA GLU A 189 -8.71 -22.04 5.53
C GLU A 189 -10.22 -21.87 5.77
N GLU A 190 -10.59 -21.05 6.74
CA GLU A 190 -12.00 -20.77 7.07
C GLU A 190 -12.75 -20.13 5.88
N CYS A 191 -12.06 -19.30 5.08
CA CYS A 191 -12.65 -18.72 3.88
C CYS A 191 -12.63 -19.67 2.67
N GLY A 192 -11.94 -20.82 2.74
CA GLY A 192 -11.71 -21.72 1.62
C GLY A 192 -10.79 -21.14 0.54
N LEU A 193 -9.85 -20.26 0.94
CA LEU A 193 -8.98 -19.51 0.04
C LEU A 193 -7.76 -20.34 -0.37
N ARG A 194 -7.63 -20.65 -1.66
CA ARG A 194 -6.38 -21.24 -2.18
C ARG A 194 -5.36 -20.13 -2.34
N TRP A 195 -4.42 -19.99 -1.43
CA TRP A 195 -3.52 -18.84 -1.43
C TRP A 195 -2.06 -19.22 -1.76
N GLY A 196 -1.21 -18.22 -1.96
CA GLY A 196 0.20 -18.42 -2.21
C GLY A 196 1.10 -17.30 -1.73
N ILE A 197 2.37 -17.66 -1.58
CA ILE A 197 3.44 -16.73 -1.25
C ILE A 197 4.24 -16.49 -2.53
N VAL A 198 4.39 -15.22 -2.89
CA VAL A 198 5.26 -14.81 -4.00
C VAL A 198 6.55 -14.21 -3.45
N SER A 199 7.67 -14.41 -4.15
CA SER A 199 8.97 -13.91 -3.67
C SER A 199 8.95 -12.39 -3.48
N ASN A 200 9.15 -11.93 -2.24
CA ASN A 200 9.27 -10.50 -1.93
C ASN A 200 10.48 -9.87 -2.62
N LEU A 201 11.58 -10.60 -2.77
CA LEU A 201 12.76 -10.12 -3.49
C LEU A 201 12.49 -9.85 -4.98
N ARG A 202 11.52 -10.54 -5.58
CA ARG A 202 11.12 -10.32 -6.97
C ARG A 202 9.96 -9.34 -7.12
N TRP A 203 8.90 -9.55 -6.34
CA TRP A 203 7.59 -8.93 -6.55
C TRP A 203 7.25 -7.86 -5.52
N ASN A 204 8.06 -7.63 -4.49
CA ASN A 204 7.81 -6.61 -3.47
C ASN A 204 9.11 -6.19 -2.76
N CYS A 205 10.17 -5.92 -3.52
CA CYS A 205 11.52 -5.77 -2.95
C CYS A 205 11.61 -4.44 -2.22
N ARG A 206 11.67 -4.48 -0.89
CA ARG A 206 11.81 -3.26 -0.07
C ARG A 206 13.21 -2.68 -0.20
N SER A 207 13.34 -1.35 -0.18
CA SER A 207 14.64 -0.66 -0.35
C SER A 207 15.72 -1.10 0.64
N ILE A 208 15.32 -1.52 1.84
CA ILE A 208 16.25 -1.98 2.88
C ILE A 208 16.94 -3.30 2.49
N ALA A 209 16.29 -4.14 1.69
CA ALA A 209 16.87 -5.37 1.14
C ALA A 209 17.77 -5.11 -0.08
N LYS A 210 17.69 -3.92 -0.70
CA LYS A 210 18.37 -3.63 -1.97
C LYS A 210 19.88 -3.93 -1.93
N LYS A 211 20.58 -3.54 -0.85
CA LYS A 211 22.03 -3.76 -0.75
C LYS A 211 22.36 -5.25 -0.77
N ALA A 212 21.60 -6.06 -0.02
CA ALA A 212 21.76 -7.52 0.03
C ALA A 212 21.45 -8.17 -1.32
N VAL A 213 20.34 -7.80 -1.96
CA VAL A 213 19.95 -8.30 -3.29
C VAL A 213 21.03 -7.99 -4.34
N VAL A 214 21.62 -6.79 -4.31
CA VAL A 214 22.71 -6.41 -5.21
C VAL A 214 23.98 -7.21 -4.95
N SER A 215 24.36 -7.42 -3.68
CA SER A 215 25.56 -8.22 -3.36
C SER A 215 25.42 -9.69 -3.75
N GLU A 216 24.20 -10.21 -3.82
CA GLU A 216 23.92 -11.57 -4.30
C GLU A 216 23.80 -11.65 -5.84
N GLY A 217 23.94 -10.55 -6.57
CA GLY A 217 23.81 -10.54 -8.03
C GLY A 217 22.37 -10.67 -8.54
N ARG A 218 21.36 -10.53 -7.67
CA ARG A 218 19.93 -10.78 -7.96
C ARG A 218 19.15 -9.52 -8.34
N TRP A 219 19.83 -8.41 -8.59
CA TRP A 219 19.17 -7.13 -8.87
C TRP A 219 18.39 -7.12 -10.18
N SER A 220 18.78 -7.95 -11.15
CA SER A 220 18.04 -8.19 -12.40
C SER A 220 16.67 -8.84 -12.16
N ASP A 221 16.54 -9.59 -11.08
CA ASP A 221 15.34 -10.39 -10.80
C ASP A 221 14.24 -9.59 -10.13
N VAL A 222 14.54 -8.38 -9.66
CA VAL A 222 13.56 -7.50 -8.99
C VAL A 222 12.66 -6.86 -10.05
N HIS A 223 11.41 -7.29 -10.12
CA HIS A 223 10.39 -6.75 -11.00
C HIS A 223 9.59 -5.62 -10.35
N ILE A 224 9.38 -5.65 -9.03
CA ILE A 224 8.73 -4.56 -8.30
C ILE A 224 9.62 -4.14 -7.14
N LEU A 225 10.06 -2.89 -7.19
CA LEU A 225 10.82 -2.24 -6.13
C LEU A 225 9.87 -1.39 -5.30
N HIS A 226 9.70 -1.74 -4.03
CA HIS A 226 8.83 -1.04 -3.09
C HIS A 226 9.67 -0.04 -2.26
N GLN A 227 9.71 1.21 -2.73
CA GLN A 227 10.40 2.30 -2.06
C GLN A 227 9.89 3.67 -2.49
N ARG A 228 9.83 4.60 -1.53
CA ARG A 228 9.64 6.02 -1.84
C ARG A 228 10.95 6.64 -2.32
N THR A 229 11.12 6.78 -3.63
CA THR A 229 12.34 7.34 -4.25
C THR A 229 12.56 8.82 -3.91
N LYS A 230 13.79 9.33 -4.11
CA LYS A 230 14.09 10.78 -3.98
C LYS A 230 13.19 11.63 -4.89
N GLY A 231 12.97 11.19 -6.13
CA GLY A 231 12.08 11.87 -7.07
C GLY A 231 10.63 11.91 -6.60
N MET A 232 10.15 10.85 -5.97
CA MET A 232 8.80 10.81 -5.39
C MET A 232 8.68 11.75 -4.19
N LYS A 233 9.68 11.78 -3.31
CA LYS A 233 9.73 12.75 -2.20
C LYS A 233 9.74 14.20 -2.71
N PHE A 234 10.53 14.48 -3.75
CA PHE A 234 10.60 15.80 -4.36
C PHE A 234 9.26 16.22 -4.98
N ARG A 235 8.63 15.36 -5.78
CA ARG A 235 7.31 15.63 -6.37
C ARG A 235 6.25 15.81 -5.30
N LYS A 236 6.29 15.01 -4.23
CA LYS A 236 5.39 15.15 -3.10
C LYS A 236 5.49 16.53 -2.44
N LEU A 237 6.71 17.01 -2.24
CA LEU A 237 6.95 18.36 -1.73
C LEU A 237 6.42 19.43 -2.71
N LEU A 238 6.71 19.32 -4.00
CA LEU A 238 6.26 20.27 -5.02
C LEU A 238 4.73 20.38 -5.10
N PHE A 239 4.03 19.24 -5.06
CA PHE A 239 2.56 19.21 -5.07
C PHE A 239 1.96 19.65 -3.74
N ALA A 240 2.64 19.45 -2.61
CA ALA A 240 2.18 19.95 -1.33
C ALA A 240 2.19 21.49 -1.26
N ILE A 241 3.18 22.14 -1.88
CA ILE A 241 3.30 23.61 -1.88
C ILE A 241 2.28 24.28 -2.82
N THR A 242 1.77 23.54 -3.80
CA THR A 242 0.81 24.04 -4.80
C THR A 242 -0.64 23.67 -4.50
N ASP A 243 -0.91 22.99 -3.38
CA ASP A 243 -2.24 22.53 -3.00
C ASP A 243 -2.67 23.12 -1.64
N SER A 244 -3.62 24.07 -1.69
CA SER A 244 -4.08 24.82 -0.53
C SER A 244 -4.74 23.94 0.56
N SER A 245 -5.36 22.82 0.18
CA SER A 245 -5.92 21.84 1.11
C SER A 245 -4.82 21.04 1.82
N THR A 246 -3.79 20.63 1.08
CA THR A 246 -2.61 19.94 1.64
C THR A 246 -1.84 20.86 2.59
N LEU A 247 -1.71 22.15 2.28
CA LEU A 247 -1.13 23.13 3.21
C LEU A 247 -1.91 23.16 4.53
N ARG A 248 -3.25 23.21 4.51
CA ARG A 248 -4.06 23.14 5.75
C ARG A 248 -3.81 21.87 6.56
N VAL A 249 -3.71 20.71 5.90
CA VAL A 249 -3.41 19.44 6.58
C VAL A 249 -2.00 19.42 7.18
N LEU A 250 -1.00 19.94 6.45
CA LEU A 250 0.38 20.06 6.92
C LEU A 250 0.48 21.01 8.11
N PHE A 251 -0.13 22.19 8.04
CA PHE A 251 -0.20 23.14 9.14
C PHE A 251 -0.94 22.54 10.35
N GLY A 252 -2.04 21.81 10.13
CA GLY A 252 -2.74 21.11 11.20
C GLY A 252 -1.93 19.98 11.85
N LYS A 253 -1.10 19.25 11.08
CA LYS A 253 -0.16 18.25 11.62
C LYS A 253 0.98 18.90 12.41
N ALA A 254 1.57 19.96 11.88
CA ALA A 254 2.63 20.72 12.55
C ALA A 254 2.12 21.34 13.87
N PHE A 255 0.91 21.88 13.88
CA PHE A 255 0.27 22.44 15.08
C PHE A 255 0.01 21.38 16.15
N ARG A 256 -0.43 20.16 15.75
CA ARG A 256 -0.61 19.03 16.67
C ARG A 256 0.72 18.51 17.23
N GLN A 257 1.77 18.43 16.40
CA GLN A 257 3.11 18.08 16.87
C GLN A 257 3.67 19.14 17.84
N ALA A 258 3.47 20.43 17.55
CA ALA A 258 3.87 21.50 18.45
C ALA A 258 3.12 21.42 19.79
N LYS A 259 1.80 21.19 19.78
CA LYS A 259 1.03 20.96 21.02
C LYS A 259 1.52 19.75 21.82
N LYS A 260 1.86 18.64 21.14
CA LYS A 260 2.39 17.43 21.78
C LYS A 260 3.79 17.66 22.38
N ALA A 261 4.63 18.46 21.72
CA ALA A 261 5.94 18.86 22.22
C ALA A 261 5.83 19.79 23.44
N VAL A 262 4.85 20.71 23.46
CA VAL A 262 4.58 21.57 24.62
C VAL A 262 4.05 20.75 25.81
N SER A 263 3.13 19.81 25.59
CA SER A 263 2.57 18.98 26.68
C SER A 263 3.58 18.00 27.29
N VAL A 264 4.58 17.55 26.52
CA VAL A 264 5.68 16.72 27.04
C VAL A 264 6.63 17.57 27.90
N ASN A 265 6.87 18.83 27.50
CA ASN A 265 7.76 19.74 28.22
C ASN A 265 7.17 20.23 29.56
N ASP A 266 5.83 20.33 29.66
CA ASP A 266 5.14 20.67 30.92
C ASP A 266 5.13 19.50 31.92
N ARG A 267 5.11 18.24 31.45
CA ARG A 267 5.22 17.06 32.34
C ARG A 267 6.62 16.89 32.92
N THR A 268 7.67 17.27 32.19
CA THR A 268 9.06 17.24 32.68
C THR A 268 9.40 18.38 33.66
N LYS A 269 8.52 19.39 33.82
CA LYS A 269 8.70 20.48 34.80
C LYS A 269 7.91 20.28 36.10
N ALA A 270 7.12 19.21 36.21
CA ALA A 270 6.22 18.96 37.33
C ALA A 270 6.73 17.93 38.35
N GLU A 271 7.98 17.47 38.26
CA GLU A 271 8.63 16.72 39.34
C GLU A 271 9.77 17.55 39.94
N PRO A 272 9.54 18.23 41.08
CA PRO A 272 10.57 18.46 42.06
C PRO A 272 10.58 17.31 43.07
N SER A 273 11.80 16.90 43.41
CA SER A 273 12.25 16.10 44.55
C SER A 273 11.42 16.21 45.82
#